data_AF-A0A2M7XU18-F1
#
_entry.id   AF-A0A2M7XU18-F1
#
_cell.length_a   1.000
_cell.length_b   1.000
_cell.length_c   1.000
_cell.angle_alpha   90.00
_cell.angle_beta   90.00
_cell.angle_gamma   90.00
#
_symmetry.space_group_name_H-M   'P 1'
#
loop_
_entity.id
_entity.type
_entity.pdbx_description
1 polymer ?
#
loop_
_entity_poly.entity_id
_entity_poly.type
_entity_poly.pdbx_seq_one_letter_code
_entity_poly.pdbx_strand_id
1 'polypeptide(L)'
;MKTLRYFLLTALLLTGFSRNVNAQVTGLSGWNIFIDPGHSQNENVGVYGYSEAKKNLRVALNIKDLLVTTTDIDTVYLCRTDDQQQVSLSQRTDYANSVGAAWYHSIHSDAGSTTANSTLLLWGQLYNGTPDPPVGGET
;
A
#
# COMPACT_ATOMS: atom_id res chain seq x y z
N MET A 1 21.06 -59.07 -4.86
CA MET A 1 21.54 -58.02 -3.93
C MET A 1 22.10 -56.79 -4.67
N LYS A 2 21.31 -56.12 -5.54
CA LYS A 2 21.77 -54.90 -6.26
C LYS A 2 20.69 -53.81 -6.42
N THR A 3 19.53 -53.95 -5.79
CA THR A 3 18.40 -53.01 -5.94
C THR A 3 18.16 -52.12 -4.73
N LEU A 4 18.87 -52.34 -3.61
CA LEU A 4 18.66 -51.59 -2.36
C LEU A 4 19.48 -50.28 -2.26
N ARG A 5 20.37 -50.02 -3.23
CA ARG A 5 21.33 -48.89 -3.16
C ARG A 5 20.83 -47.56 -3.73
N TYR A 6 19.72 -47.56 -4.47
CA TYR A 6 19.21 -46.33 -5.11
C TYR A 6 18.11 -45.62 -4.31
N PHE A 7 17.54 -46.26 -3.27
CA PHE A 7 16.51 -45.64 -2.43
C PHE A 7 17.06 -44.64 -1.41
N LEU A 8 18.36 -44.69 -1.08
CA LEU A 8 18.98 -43.72 -0.17
C LEU A 8 19.45 -42.42 -0.87
N LEU A 9 19.56 -42.41 -2.19
CA LEU A 9 20.04 -41.23 -2.94
C LEU A 9 18.92 -40.30 -3.42
N THR A 10 17.67 -40.78 -3.47
CA THR A 10 16.50 -39.94 -3.81
C THR A 10 15.85 -39.29 -2.58
N ALA A 11 16.15 -39.74 -1.36
CA ALA A 11 15.62 -39.17 -0.13
C ALA A 11 16.32 -37.85 0.29
N LEU A 12 17.47 -37.50 -0.31
CA LEU A 12 18.29 -36.35 0.09
C LEU A 12 18.08 -35.09 -0.76
N LEU A 13 17.10 -35.09 -1.68
CA LEU A 13 16.77 -33.94 -2.53
C LEU A 13 15.49 -33.19 -2.13
N LEU A 14 14.85 -33.57 -1.01
CA LEU A 14 13.64 -32.90 -0.49
C LEU A 14 13.88 -32.03 0.75
N THR A 15 15.09 -32.01 1.31
CA THR A 15 15.41 -31.22 2.50
C THR A 15 16.17 -29.96 2.11
N GLY A 16 15.48 -28.85 1.87
CA GLY A 16 16.17 -27.55 1.81
C GLY A 16 15.62 -26.51 0.85
N PHE A 17 14.31 -26.39 0.69
CA PHE A 17 13.73 -25.08 0.38
C PHE A 17 12.96 -24.60 1.60
N SER A 18 13.70 -24.24 2.66
CA SER A 18 13.17 -23.29 3.64
C SER A 18 13.03 -21.97 2.90
N ARG A 19 11.87 -21.75 2.27
CA ARG A 19 11.48 -20.38 1.95
C ARG A 19 11.51 -19.66 3.28
N ASN A 20 12.35 -18.63 3.39
CA ASN A 20 12.19 -17.63 4.44
C ASN A 20 10.85 -16.94 4.14
N VAL A 21 9.76 -17.61 4.52
CA VAL A 21 8.46 -16.96 4.61
C VAL A 21 8.66 -16.05 5.81
N ASN A 22 8.95 -14.78 5.55
CA ASN A 22 8.81 -13.77 6.59
C ASN A 22 7.45 -14.04 7.22
N ALA A 23 7.42 -14.24 8.54
CA ALA A 23 6.18 -14.57 9.23
C ALA A 23 5.14 -13.51 8.83
N GLN A 24 4.05 -13.98 8.23
CA GLN A 24 2.98 -13.12 7.75
C GLN A 24 2.47 -12.30 8.94
N VAL A 25 2.32 -10.99 8.77
CA VAL A 25 1.64 -10.14 9.74
C VAL A 25 0.17 -10.56 9.77
N THR A 26 -0.42 -10.65 10.96
CA THR A 26 -1.81 -11.07 11.17
C THR A 26 -2.61 -9.99 11.88
N GLY A 27 -3.94 -10.06 11.80
CA GLY A 27 -4.86 -9.11 12.44
C GLY A 27 -5.52 -8.12 11.49
N LEU A 28 -5.24 -8.22 10.18
CA LEU A 28 -5.90 -7.45 9.14
C LEU A 28 -6.97 -8.26 8.38
N SER A 29 -7.19 -9.53 8.76
CA SER A 29 -8.28 -10.33 8.19
C SER A 29 -9.63 -9.62 8.32
N GLY A 30 -10.38 -9.55 7.21
CA GLY A 30 -11.66 -8.85 7.12
C GLY A 30 -11.55 -7.33 7.00
N TRP A 31 -10.35 -6.74 7.06
CA TRP A 31 -10.14 -5.32 6.79
C TRP A 31 -9.92 -5.08 5.31
N ASN A 32 -10.59 -4.05 4.79
CA ASN A 32 -10.27 -3.48 3.50
C ASN A 32 -9.69 -2.06 3.65
N ILE A 33 -8.81 -1.69 2.73
CA ILE A 33 -8.20 -0.36 2.69
C ILE A 33 -8.29 0.21 1.30
N PHE A 34 -8.55 1.51 1.21
CA PHE A 34 -8.52 2.26 -0.02
C PHE A 34 -7.29 3.16 -0.04
N ILE A 35 -6.40 2.95 -1.01
CA ILE A 35 -5.19 3.76 -1.19
C ILE A 35 -5.42 4.75 -2.34
N ASP A 36 -5.29 6.03 -2.04
CA ASP A 36 -5.41 7.14 -2.98
C ASP A 36 -4.04 7.73 -3.31
N PRO A 37 -3.37 7.29 -4.39
CA PRO A 37 -2.22 8.02 -4.90
C PRO A 37 -2.66 9.36 -5.48
N GLY A 38 -2.39 10.43 -4.74
CA GLY A 38 -2.76 11.80 -5.07
C GLY A 38 -2.35 12.22 -6.48
N HIS A 39 -3.09 13.19 -7.04
CA HIS A 39 -2.95 13.66 -8.42
C HIS A 39 -3.19 12.57 -9.48
N SER A 40 -3.14 12.95 -10.75
CA SER A 40 -3.29 12.08 -11.91
C SER A 40 -2.26 12.39 -12.98
N GLN A 41 -2.07 11.44 -13.90
CA GLN A 41 -1.23 11.61 -15.07
C GLN A 41 0.18 12.17 -14.77
N ASN A 42 0.54 13.29 -15.40
CA ASN A 42 1.81 13.97 -15.22
C ASN A 42 1.62 15.33 -14.52
N GLU A 43 0.70 15.39 -13.56
CA GLU A 43 0.46 16.58 -12.74
C GLU A 43 1.58 16.83 -11.72
N ASN A 44 1.62 18.07 -11.23
CA ASN A 44 2.55 18.56 -10.20
C ASN A 44 4.01 18.16 -10.44
N VAL A 45 4.57 18.65 -11.56
CA VAL A 45 5.95 18.40 -11.95
C VAL A 45 6.88 19.35 -11.20
N GLY A 46 7.75 18.79 -10.36
CA GLY A 46 8.75 19.56 -9.62
C GLY A 46 9.88 20.09 -10.51
N VAL A 47 10.72 20.95 -9.94
CA VAL A 47 11.83 21.64 -10.63
C VAL A 47 12.82 20.69 -11.32
N TYR A 48 12.94 19.44 -10.86
CA TYR A 48 13.80 18.40 -11.45
C TYR A 48 13.09 17.52 -12.49
N GLY A 49 11.90 17.91 -12.96
CA GLY A 49 11.15 17.19 -14.00
C GLY A 49 10.42 15.94 -13.50
N TYR A 50 10.39 15.71 -12.20
CA TYR A 50 9.70 14.56 -11.60
C TYR A 50 8.27 14.94 -11.19
N SER A 51 7.30 14.15 -11.61
CA SER A 51 5.87 14.34 -11.27
C SER A 51 5.54 13.72 -9.92
N GLU A 52 4.88 14.49 -9.06
CA GLU A 52 4.34 13.99 -7.79
C GLU A 52 3.33 12.86 -8.02
N ALA A 53 2.41 13.04 -8.98
CA ALA A 53 1.42 12.03 -9.34
C ALA A 53 2.07 10.68 -9.64
N LYS A 54 3.19 10.74 -10.36
CA LYS A 54 3.99 9.57 -10.67
C LYS A 54 4.61 8.96 -9.41
N LYS A 55 5.23 9.77 -8.55
CA LYS A 55 5.77 9.30 -7.26
C LYS A 55 4.71 8.55 -6.44
N ASN A 56 3.56 9.19 -6.24
CA ASN A 56 2.52 8.73 -5.35
C ASN A 56 1.98 7.37 -5.80
N LEU A 57 1.82 7.15 -7.11
CA LEU A 57 1.38 5.86 -7.63
C LEU A 57 2.41 4.76 -7.41
N ARG A 58 3.71 5.04 -7.56
CA ARG A 58 4.75 4.05 -7.26
C ARG A 58 4.73 3.64 -5.78
N VAL A 59 4.59 4.61 -4.88
CA VAL A 59 4.46 4.33 -3.45
C VAL A 59 3.20 3.51 -3.17
N ALA A 60 2.04 3.90 -3.71
CA ALA A 60 0.78 3.19 -3.53
C ALA A 60 0.83 1.73 -4.02
N LEU A 61 1.41 1.47 -5.20
CA LEU A 61 1.56 0.12 -5.74
C LEU A 61 2.49 -0.74 -4.88
N ASN A 62 3.57 -0.18 -4.31
CA ASN A 62 4.44 -0.89 -3.39
C ASN A 62 3.75 -1.17 -2.05
N ILE A 63 2.98 -0.23 -1.51
CA ILE A 63 2.19 -0.45 -0.29
C ILE A 63 1.17 -1.56 -0.53
N LYS A 64 0.46 -1.53 -1.67
CA LYS A 64 -0.45 -2.61 -2.07
C LYS A 64 0.27 -3.95 -2.06
N ASP A 65 1.41 -4.05 -2.76
CA ASP A 65 2.18 -5.29 -2.87
C ASP A 65 2.62 -5.80 -1.48
N LEU A 66 3.15 -4.92 -0.63
CA LEU A 66 3.53 -5.27 0.74
C LEU A 66 2.33 -5.77 1.55
N LEU A 67 1.20 -5.07 1.52
CA LEU A 67 0.00 -5.47 2.26
C LEU A 67 -0.49 -6.85 1.82
N VAL A 68 -0.63 -7.08 0.51
CA VAL A 68 -1.17 -8.36 0.00
C VAL A 68 -0.18 -9.53 0.11
N THR A 69 1.13 -9.27 0.10
CA THR A 69 2.15 -10.33 0.15
C THR A 69 2.66 -10.64 1.55
N THR A 70 2.53 -9.71 2.50
CA THR A 70 3.10 -9.85 3.85
C THR A 70 2.07 -9.89 4.97
N THR A 71 0.77 -9.71 4.68
CA THR A 71 -0.30 -9.65 5.70
C THR A 71 -1.49 -10.56 5.37
N ASP A 72 -2.45 -10.70 6.30
CA ASP A 72 -3.77 -11.34 6.08
C ASP A 72 -4.87 -10.35 5.66
N ILE A 73 -4.53 -9.17 5.14
CA ILE A 73 -5.53 -8.17 4.73
C ILE A 73 -6.51 -8.75 3.71
N ASP A 74 -7.80 -8.40 3.84
CA ASP A 74 -8.83 -8.93 2.94
C ASP A 74 -8.72 -8.29 1.55
N THR A 75 -8.77 -6.95 1.48
CA THR A 75 -8.79 -6.25 0.20
C THR A 75 -8.04 -4.92 0.22
N VAL A 76 -7.28 -4.64 -0.85
CA VAL A 76 -6.64 -3.33 -1.09
C VAL A 76 -7.17 -2.73 -2.39
N TYR A 77 -7.95 -1.65 -2.27
CA TYR A 77 -8.45 -0.85 -3.38
C TYR A 77 -7.50 0.30 -3.71
N LEU A 78 -7.47 0.74 -4.98
CA LEU A 78 -6.77 1.93 -5.40
C LEU A 78 -7.67 2.78 -6.30
N CYS A 79 -7.59 4.10 -6.19
CA CYS A 79 -8.34 4.98 -7.09
C CYS A 79 -7.79 4.95 -8.53
N ARG A 80 -6.50 4.62 -8.72
CA ARG A 80 -5.81 4.43 -10.00
C ARG A 80 -4.62 3.49 -9.84
N THR A 81 -4.25 2.83 -10.93
CA THR A 81 -3.22 1.81 -11.02
C THR A 81 -2.17 2.08 -12.11
N ASP A 82 -2.40 3.05 -12.98
CA ASP A 82 -1.45 3.47 -14.02
C ASP A 82 -1.35 5.00 -14.19
N ASP A 83 -0.34 5.41 -14.96
CA ASP A 83 0.00 6.82 -15.20
C ASP A 83 -0.89 7.53 -16.22
N GLN A 84 -1.84 6.85 -16.87
CA GLN A 84 -2.73 7.46 -17.86
C GLN A 84 -4.11 7.78 -17.27
N GLN A 85 -4.46 7.15 -16.16
CA GLN A 85 -5.74 7.34 -15.48
C GLN A 85 -5.89 8.75 -14.87
N GLN A 86 -6.92 9.45 -15.34
CA GLN A 86 -7.43 10.70 -14.79
C GLN A 86 -8.53 10.39 -13.77
N VAL A 87 -8.37 10.82 -12.52
CA VAL A 87 -9.35 10.59 -11.45
C VAL A 87 -9.52 11.87 -10.64
N SER A 88 -10.73 12.42 -10.61
CA SER A 88 -11.05 13.63 -9.84
C SER A 88 -11.06 13.36 -8.33
N LEU A 89 -11.03 14.42 -7.53
CA LEU A 89 -11.18 14.31 -6.06
C LEU A 89 -12.49 13.60 -5.68
N SER A 90 -13.61 13.96 -6.31
CA SER A 90 -14.90 13.33 -6.05
C SER A 90 -14.91 11.85 -6.43
N GLN A 91 -14.34 11.48 -7.59
CA GLN A 91 -14.28 10.07 -8.01
C GLN A 91 -13.49 9.20 -7.03
N ARG A 92 -12.43 9.75 -6.42
CA ARG A 92 -11.63 9.05 -5.40
C ARG A 92 -12.48 8.76 -4.16
N THR A 93 -13.17 9.76 -3.64
CA THR A 93 -14.00 9.62 -2.43
C THR A 93 -15.25 8.81 -2.68
N ASP A 94 -15.90 8.99 -3.84
CA ASP A 94 -17.09 8.24 -4.23
C ASP A 94 -16.79 6.74 -4.36
N TYR A 95 -15.64 6.39 -4.97
CA TYR A 95 -15.24 5.00 -5.08
C TYR A 95 -14.94 4.40 -3.70
N ALA A 96 -14.16 5.08 -2.85
CA ALA A 96 -13.89 4.62 -1.49
C ALA A 96 -15.17 4.38 -0.66
N ASN A 97 -16.12 5.30 -0.73
CA ASN A 97 -17.41 5.16 -0.07
C ASN A 97 -18.23 4.00 -0.65
N SER A 98 -18.23 3.82 -1.98
CA SER A 98 -19.01 2.76 -2.64
C SER A 98 -18.54 1.34 -2.30
N VAL A 99 -17.24 1.16 -2.01
CA VAL A 99 -16.70 -0.14 -1.57
C VAL A 99 -16.76 -0.32 -0.06
N GLY A 100 -17.29 0.67 0.67
CA GLY A 100 -17.34 0.64 2.13
C GLY A 100 -15.95 0.51 2.75
N ALA A 101 -14.98 1.30 2.26
CA ALA A 101 -13.60 1.22 2.73
C ALA A 101 -13.53 1.46 4.26
N ALA A 102 -12.97 0.51 5.00
CA ALA A 102 -12.75 0.63 6.45
C ALA A 102 -11.64 1.66 6.76
N TRP A 103 -10.76 1.91 5.78
CA TRP A 103 -9.72 2.93 5.86
C TRP A 103 -9.50 3.61 4.51
N TYR A 104 -9.34 4.94 4.52
CA TYR A 104 -8.91 5.73 3.37
C TYR A 104 -7.52 6.31 3.61
N HIS A 105 -6.55 5.97 2.76
CA HIS A 105 -5.17 6.41 2.86
C HIS A 105 -4.75 7.19 1.61
N SER A 106 -4.69 8.52 1.70
CA SER A 106 -4.18 9.36 0.61
C SER A 106 -2.69 9.60 0.75
N ILE A 107 -1.97 9.55 -0.36
CA ILE A 107 -0.51 9.70 -0.43
C ILE A 107 -0.18 10.89 -1.32
N HIS A 108 0.56 11.83 -0.72
CA HIS A 108 1.10 13.01 -1.36
C HIS A 108 2.56 13.22 -0.99
N SER A 109 3.28 14.01 -1.79
CA SER A 109 4.62 14.49 -1.48
C SER A 109 4.61 16.01 -1.52
N ASP A 110 4.95 16.62 -0.40
CA ASP A 110 5.08 18.07 -0.31
C ASP A 110 6.43 18.54 -0.90
N ALA A 111 6.49 19.82 -1.27
CA ALA A 111 7.68 20.51 -1.77
C ALA A 111 8.09 21.62 -0.78
N GLY A 112 8.54 21.19 0.40
CA GLY A 112 8.99 22.06 1.48
C GLY A 112 10.43 22.56 1.34
N SER A 113 10.99 23.03 2.46
CA SER A 113 12.37 23.54 2.53
C SER A 113 13.41 22.54 2.02
N THR A 114 14.45 23.02 1.34
CA THR A 114 15.58 22.19 0.86
C THR A 114 16.52 21.74 1.98
N THR A 115 16.36 22.27 3.20
CA THR A 115 17.26 22.02 4.33
C THR A 115 16.83 20.87 5.25
N ALA A 116 15.59 20.37 5.10
CA ALA A 116 15.07 19.29 5.93
C ALA A 116 14.04 18.46 5.17
N ASN A 117 14.04 17.15 5.42
CA ASN A 117 13.00 16.23 4.97
C ASN A 117 12.12 15.86 6.17
N SER A 118 10.82 15.78 5.96
CA SER A 118 9.87 15.39 7.00
C SER A 118 8.75 14.53 6.42
N THR A 119 8.08 13.80 7.29
CA THR A 119 6.80 13.14 7.00
C THR A 119 5.72 13.80 7.84
N LEU A 120 4.58 14.08 7.22
CA LEU A 120 3.41 14.67 7.86
C LEU A 120 2.22 13.73 7.68
N LEU A 121 1.53 13.41 8.76
CA LEU A 121 0.25 12.72 8.73
C LEU A 121 -0.85 13.75 8.99
N LEU A 122 -1.83 13.81 8.10
CA LEU A 122 -3.03 14.62 8.27
C LEU A 122 -4.21 13.68 8.54
N TRP A 123 -5.15 14.12 9.37
CA TRP A 123 -6.39 13.41 9.65
C TRP A 123 -7.58 14.36 9.65
N GLY A 124 -8.78 13.79 9.68
CA GLY A 124 -10.03 14.53 9.62
C GLY A 124 -10.20 15.44 10.84
N GLN A 125 -10.94 16.52 10.63
CA GLN A 125 -11.48 17.35 11.70
C GLN A 125 -12.95 17.58 11.38
N LEU A 126 -13.82 17.37 12.37
CA LEU A 126 -15.24 17.68 12.25
C LEU A 126 -15.42 19.21 12.11
N TYR A 127 -16.56 19.61 11.55
CA TYR A 127 -16.88 21.03 11.33
C TYR A 127 -16.82 21.87 12.62
N ASN A 128 -17.11 21.27 13.77
CA ASN A 128 -17.05 21.94 15.08
C ASN A 128 -15.62 22.04 15.65
N GLY A 129 -14.60 21.66 14.89
CA GLY A 129 -13.20 21.67 15.30
C GLY A 129 -12.76 20.43 16.10
N THR A 130 -13.65 19.48 16.36
CA THR A 130 -13.29 18.23 17.05
C THR A 130 -12.38 17.41 16.12
N PRO A 131 -11.19 16.98 16.57
CA PRO A 131 -10.39 16.03 15.82
C PRO A 131 -11.21 14.78 15.50
N ASP A 132 -11.10 14.30 14.27
CA ASP A 132 -11.66 13.02 13.83
C ASP A 132 -10.48 12.13 13.41
N PRO A 133 -9.64 11.72 14.37
CA PRO A 133 -8.52 10.86 14.09
C PRO A 133 -9.07 9.51 13.63
N PRO A 134 -8.34 8.81 12.75
CA PRO A 134 -8.66 7.43 12.45
C PRO A 134 -8.73 6.58 13.73
N VAL A 135 -9.63 5.59 13.75
CA VAL A 135 -9.73 4.63 14.85
C VAL A 135 -8.38 3.93 15.05
N GLY A 136 -7.77 4.10 16.22
CA GLY A 136 -6.43 3.59 16.54
C GLY A 136 -5.27 4.57 16.29
N GLY A 137 -5.56 5.83 15.92
CA GLY A 137 -4.58 6.87 15.59
C GLY A 137 -4.22 7.85 16.72
N GLU A 138 -4.91 7.83 17.86
CA GLU A 138 -4.50 8.55 19.07
C GLU A 138 -3.92 7.54 20.07
N THR A 139 -2.61 7.65 20.33
CA THR A 139 -1.95 7.07 21.50
C THR A 139 -1.58 8.17 22.48
#